data_AF-A0A2G9HJ16-F1
#
_entry.id   AF-A0A2G9HJ16-F1
#
_cell.length_a   1.000
_cell.length_b   1.000
_cell.length_c   1.000
_cell.angle_alpha   90.00
_cell.angle_beta   90.00
_cell.angle_gamma   90.00
#
_symmetry.space_group_name_H-M   'P 1'
#
loop_
_entity.id
_entity.type
_entity.pdbx_description
1 polymer ?
#
loop_
_entity_poly.entity_id
_entity_poly.type
_entity_poly.pdbx_seq_one_letter_code
_entity_poly.pdbx_strand_id
1 'polypeptide(L)'
;MAFSLSSAPRISCSGRDEVYVAALPLRATKGPAQLLMSTAYSLNFWDLQHFMVIIKPSSPSHQALVYDFQPRDPENILVAGAALSGRKVSGVILVRKIGKLPKRKCWFVGYSKENAIDAALKFNENWETDLRIGLHDCRNYTQGLVEHLTGEKAVLEHLRERNYTT
;
A
#
# COMPACT_ATOMS: atom_id res chain seq x y z
N MET A 1 43.11 -20.44 11.12
CA MET A 1 42.02 -20.26 12.10
C MET A 1 40.74 -20.05 11.32
N ALA A 2 39.81 -21.00 11.38
CA ALA A 2 38.54 -20.92 10.66
C ALA A 2 37.48 -20.32 11.60
N PHE A 3 36.90 -19.18 11.21
CA PHE A 3 35.75 -18.61 11.91
C PHE A 3 34.49 -19.34 11.43
N SER A 4 33.97 -20.23 12.27
CA SER A 4 32.64 -20.81 12.08
C SER A 4 31.58 -19.73 12.33
N LEU A 5 30.95 -19.27 11.25
CA LEU A 5 29.73 -18.45 11.33
C LEU A 5 28.60 -19.34 11.87
N SER A 6 28.30 -19.16 13.15
CA SER A 6 27.11 -19.71 13.80
C SER A 6 25.87 -19.28 13.02
N SER A 7 25.17 -20.24 12.41
CA SER A 7 23.90 -20.01 11.75
C SER A 7 22.86 -19.66 12.81
N ALA A 8 22.46 -18.38 12.86
CA ALA A 8 21.30 -17.95 13.63
C ALA A 8 20.08 -18.83 13.28
N PRO A 9 19.24 -19.20 14.27
CA PRO A 9 18.08 -20.04 14.00
C PRO A 9 17.16 -19.30 13.03
N ARG A 10 16.91 -19.88 11.86
CA ARG A 10 15.84 -19.41 10.98
C ARG A 10 14.53 -19.67 11.71
N ILE A 11 13.98 -18.65 12.35
CA ILE A 11 12.62 -18.69 12.89
C ILE A 11 11.73 -19.08 11.71
N SER A 12 11.15 -20.27 11.73
CA SER A 12 10.18 -20.67 10.72
C SER A 12 8.92 -19.83 10.95
N CYS A 13 8.72 -18.80 10.13
CA CYS A 13 7.52 -17.95 10.13
C CYS A 13 6.25 -18.68 9.64
N SER A 14 6.27 -20.02 9.62
CA SER A 14 5.20 -20.92 9.23
C SER A 14 4.03 -20.78 10.21
N GLY A 15 3.17 -19.80 9.99
CA GLY A 15 2.01 -19.51 10.85
C GLY A 15 1.72 -18.02 11.04
N ARG A 16 2.57 -17.12 10.53
CA ARG A 16 2.34 -15.67 10.60
C ARG A 16 1.71 -15.15 9.31
N ASP A 17 0.87 -14.14 9.45
CA ASP A 17 0.22 -13.48 8.32
C ASP A 17 1.27 -12.81 7.43
N GLU A 18 1.13 -12.98 6.11
CA GLU A 18 2.02 -12.40 5.12
C GLU A 18 1.53 -10.99 4.75
N VAL A 19 2.45 -10.02 4.71
CA VAL A 19 2.17 -8.63 4.34
C VAL A 19 2.85 -8.32 3.01
N TYR A 20 2.05 -7.79 2.09
CA TYR A 20 2.49 -7.36 0.77
C TYR A 20 2.14 -5.89 0.56
N VAL A 21 2.93 -5.22 -0.26
CA VAL A 21 2.58 -3.93 -0.85
C VAL A 21 2.26 -4.15 -2.31
N ALA A 22 1.14 -3.59 -2.76
CA ALA A 22 0.79 -3.55 -4.17
C ALA A 22 0.68 -2.11 -4.66
N ALA A 23 1.03 -1.89 -5.91
CA ALA A 23 0.86 -0.63 -6.59
C ALA A 23 -0.01 -0.81 -7.83
N LEU A 24 -1.05 0.01 -7.93
CA LEU A 24 -1.84 0.14 -9.15
C LEU A 24 -1.50 1.47 -9.82
N PRO A 25 -1.44 1.53 -11.15
CA PRO A 25 -1.62 2.82 -11.79
C PRO A 25 -2.99 3.34 -11.33
N LEU A 26 -3.07 4.60 -10.94
CA LEU A 26 -4.38 5.26 -10.83
C LEU A 26 -5.14 4.92 -12.12
N ARG A 27 -6.44 4.63 -12.08
CA ARG A 27 -7.25 4.49 -13.29
C ARG A 27 -8.27 5.61 -13.24
N ALA A 28 -8.21 6.53 -14.19
CA ALA A 28 -9.27 7.51 -14.34
C ALA A 28 -10.57 6.81 -14.76
N THR A 29 -11.69 7.25 -14.20
CA THR A 29 -13.01 6.89 -14.72
C THR A 29 -13.23 7.53 -16.09
N LYS A 30 -14.03 6.87 -16.92
CA LYS A 30 -14.29 7.26 -18.31
C LYS A 30 -14.80 8.72 -18.36
N GLY A 31 -14.15 9.59 -19.15
CA GLY A 31 -14.60 10.99 -19.34
C GLY A 31 -13.47 12.00 -19.46
N PRO A 32 -13.74 13.33 -19.39
CA PRO A 32 -12.73 14.38 -19.50
C PRO A 32 -11.63 14.31 -18.41
N ALA A 33 -11.92 13.74 -17.25
CA ALA A 33 -10.94 13.43 -16.21
C ALA A 33 -9.87 12.42 -16.66
N GLN A 34 -10.21 11.54 -17.61
CA GLN A 34 -9.25 10.65 -18.27
C GLN A 34 -8.22 11.42 -19.09
N LEU A 35 -8.60 12.54 -19.74
CA LEU A 35 -7.66 13.33 -20.55
C LEU A 35 -6.63 14.03 -19.66
N LEU A 36 -7.06 14.65 -18.56
CA LEU A 36 -6.16 15.30 -17.60
C LEU A 36 -5.22 14.31 -16.90
N MET A 37 -5.69 13.09 -16.65
CA MET A 37 -4.83 12.05 -16.09
C MET A 37 -3.99 11.36 -17.18
N SER A 38 -4.42 11.31 -18.45
CA SER A 38 -3.66 10.74 -19.58
C SER A 38 -2.36 11.47 -19.89
N THR A 39 -2.32 12.79 -19.70
CA THR A 39 -1.08 13.58 -19.77
C THR A 39 -0.17 13.37 -18.57
N ALA A 40 -0.74 13.08 -17.40
CA ALA A 40 0.03 12.62 -16.25
C ALA A 40 0.59 11.19 -16.50
N TYR A 41 -0.18 10.27 -17.07
CA TYR A 41 0.27 8.90 -17.39
C TYR A 41 1.37 8.84 -18.46
N SER A 42 1.49 9.81 -19.36
CA SER A 42 2.61 9.89 -20.31
C SER A 42 3.94 10.25 -19.64
N LEU A 43 3.91 10.66 -18.38
CA LEU A 43 5.08 10.82 -17.52
C LEU A 43 5.12 9.56 -16.63
N ASN A 44 6.02 8.62 -16.95
CA ASN A 44 6.23 7.38 -16.18
C ASN A 44 6.87 7.68 -14.81
N PHE A 45 6.19 8.43 -13.97
CA PHE A 45 6.66 8.81 -12.65
C PHE A 45 6.01 7.90 -11.63
N TRP A 46 6.87 7.27 -10.84
CA TRP A 46 6.54 6.56 -9.61
C TRP A 46 5.55 7.36 -8.73
N ASP A 47 5.59 8.69 -8.85
CA ASP A 47 4.73 9.67 -8.20
C ASP A 47 3.24 9.66 -8.63
N LEU A 48 2.84 8.79 -9.57
CA LEU A 48 1.42 8.60 -9.95
C LEU A 48 0.89 7.20 -9.62
N GLN A 49 1.68 6.39 -8.90
CA GLN A 49 1.24 5.08 -8.43
C GLN A 49 0.40 5.21 -7.16
N HIS A 50 -0.68 4.45 -7.12
CA HIS A 50 -1.54 4.27 -5.96
C HIS A 50 -1.10 3.02 -5.20
N PHE A 51 -0.74 3.18 -3.93
CA PHE A 51 -0.22 2.10 -3.10
C PHE A 51 -1.28 1.58 -2.13
N MET A 52 -1.24 0.28 -1.89
CA MET A 52 -2.13 -0.42 -0.97
C MET A 52 -1.41 -1.57 -0.28
N VAL A 53 -1.90 -1.94 0.90
CA VAL A 53 -1.38 -3.06 1.68
C VAL A 53 -2.27 -4.27 1.48
N ILE A 54 -1.68 -5.44 1.27
CA ILE A 54 -2.39 -6.71 1.20
C ILE A 54 -1.93 -7.60 2.34
N ILE A 55 -2.87 -8.03 3.17
CA ILE A 55 -2.65 -9.00 4.23
C ILE A 55 -3.20 -10.33 3.76
N LYS A 56 -2.33 -11.33 3.69
CA LYS A 56 -2.71 -12.72 3.41
C LYS A 56 -2.61 -13.52 4.71
N PRO A 57 -3.75 -13.93 5.30
CA PRO A 57 -3.76 -14.67 6.54
C PRO A 57 -3.01 -16.00 6.42
N SER A 58 -2.37 -16.43 7.51
CA SER A 58 -1.72 -17.75 7.57
C SER A 58 -2.72 -18.91 7.72
N SER A 59 -3.91 -18.62 8.23
CA SER A 59 -5.02 -19.57 8.37
C SER A 59 -5.59 -19.96 6.99
N PRO A 60 -6.28 -21.10 6.85
CA PRO A 60 -6.74 -21.65 5.56
C PRO A 60 -7.80 -20.79 4.82
N SER A 61 -8.00 -19.54 5.21
CA SER A 61 -8.78 -18.60 4.43
C SER A 61 -8.08 -18.40 3.07
N HIS A 62 -8.77 -18.75 1.98
CA HIS A 62 -8.27 -18.54 0.62
C HIS A 62 -8.31 -17.06 0.17
N GLN A 63 -8.60 -16.13 1.09
CA GLN A 63 -8.84 -14.73 0.76
C GLN A 63 -7.81 -13.85 1.46
N ALA A 64 -7.21 -12.94 0.70
CA ALA A 64 -6.40 -11.86 1.24
C ALA A 64 -7.27 -10.60 1.40
N LEU A 65 -6.90 -9.73 2.34
CA LEU A 65 -7.53 -8.43 2.55
C LEU A 65 -6.64 -7.34 1.99
N VAL A 66 -7.26 -6.41 1.25
CA VAL A 66 -6.59 -5.23 0.70
C VAL A 66 -7.07 -4.01 1.47
N TYR A 67 -6.12 -3.24 1.96
CA TYR A 67 -6.30 -2.00 2.69
C TYR A 67 -5.84 -0.84 1.83
N ASP A 68 -6.74 0.08 1.58
CA ASP A 68 -6.61 1.07 0.52
C ASP A 68 -7.12 2.44 0.99
N PHE A 69 -6.23 3.42 1.10
CA PHE A 69 -6.58 4.78 1.51
C PHE A 69 -6.70 5.69 0.28
N GLN A 70 -7.89 6.23 0.06
CA GLN A 70 -8.21 7.02 -1.13
C GLN A 70 -9.22 8.14 -0.81
N PRO A 71 -9.44 9.12 -1.72
CA PRO A 71 -10.54 10.07 -1.57
C PRO A 71 -11.87 9.33 -1.42
N ARG A 72 -12.79 9.87 -0.62
CA ARG A 72 -14.12 9.28 -0.40
C ARG A 72 -14.92 9.17 -1.70
N ASP A 73 -14.80 10.16 -2.56
CA ASP A 73 -15.44 10.21 -3.88
C ASP A 73 -14.37 10.52 -4.95
N PRO A 74 -13.59 9.50 -5.36
CA PRO A 74 -12.47 9.70 -6.27
C PRO A 74 -12.92 10.02 -7.71
N GLU A 75 -14.19 9.77 -8.04
CA GLU A 75 -14.74 10.00 -9.39
C GLU A 75 -15.26 11.43 -9.56
N ASN A 76 -15.48 12.14 -8.46
CA ASN A 76 -15.93 13.53 -8.47
C ASN A 76 -14.82 14.48 -8.88
N ILE A 77 -15.02 15.16 -10.02
CA ILE A 77 -14.05 16.07 -10.63
C ILE A 77 -13.66 17.21 -9.67
N LEU A 78 -14.58 17.71 -8.85
CA LEU A 78 -14.28 18.77 -7.89
C LEU A 78 -13.38 18.26 -6.76
N VAL A 79 -13.62 17.04 -6.28
CA VAL A 79 -12.77 16.38 -5.28
C VAL A 79 -11.39 16.10 -5.87
N ALA A 80 -11.33 15.58 -7.09
CA ALA A 80 -10.07 15.33 -7.80
C ALA A 80 -9.28 16.63 -8.01
N GLY A 81 -9.92 17.71 -8.48
CA GLY A 81 -9.29 19.02 -8.67
C GLY A 81 -8.81 19.63 -7.35
N ALA A 82 -9.59 19.50 -6.27
CA ALA A 82 -9.17 19.94 -4.94
C ALA A 82 -7.96 19.14 -4.44
N ALA A 83 -7.97 17.82 -4.56
CA ALA A 83 -6.87 16.96 -4.15
C ALA A 83 -5.57 17.27 -4.93
N LEU A 84 -5.68 17.40 -6.25
CA LEU A 84 -4.54 17.70 -7.13
C LEU A 84 -3.99 19.12 -6.94
N SER A 85 -4.80 20.08 -6.47
CA SER A 85 -4.32 21.41 -6.05
C SER A 85 -3.69 21.42 -4.66
N GLY A 86 -3.48 20.25 -4.05
CA GLY A 86 -2.86 20.11 -2.74
C GLY A 86 -3.77 20.48 -1.57
N ARG A 87 -5.07 20.67 -1.82
CA ARG A 87 -6.06 20.92 -0.77
C ARG A 87 -6.38 19.63 -0.03
N LYS A 88 -6.77 19.80 1.23
CA LYS A 88 -7.28 18.72 2.09
C LYS A 88 -8.67 18.30 1.59
N VAL A 89 -8.88 17.00 1.43
CA VAL A 89 -10.16 16.40 0.99
C VAL A 89 -10.54 15.25 1.91
N SER A 90 -11.83 14.92 2.00
CA SER A 90 -12.28 13.76 2.77
C SER A 90 -11.76 12.47 2.13
N GLY A 91 -10.97 11.72 2.88
CA GLY A 91 -10.50 10.39 2.52
C GLY A 91 -11.31 9.28 3.21
N VAL A 92 -11.02 8.05 2.82
CA VAL A 92 -11.61 6.84 3.38
C VAL A 92 -10.61 5.69 3.26
N ILE A 93 -10.58 4.82 4.28
CA ILE A 93 -9.88 3.54 4.21
C ILE A 93 -10.89 2.50 3.73
N LEU A 94 -10.66 1.95 2.54
CA LEU A 94 -11.42 0.82 2.01
C LEU A 94 -10.70 -0.48 2.34
N VAL A 95 -11.47 -1.45 2.85
CA VAL A 95 -11.02 -2.82 3.08
C VAL A 95 -11.82 -3.74 2.17
N ARG A 96 -11.14 -4.49 1.30
CA ARG A 96 -11.78 -5.43 0.36
C ARG A 96 -11.11 -6.79 0.37
N LYS A 97 -11.90 -7.84 0.12
CA LYS A 97 -11.42 -9.23 -0.02
C LYS A 97 -11.00 -9.49 -1.46
N ILE A 98 -9.87 -10.17 -1.64
CA ILE A 98 -9.41 -10.68 -2.94
C ILE A 98 -9.10 -12.17 -2.84
N GLY A 99 -9.44 -12.93 -3.88
CA GLY A 99 -9.15 -14.38 -3.92
C GLY A 99 -7.73 -14.72 -4.38
N LYS A 100 -7.03 -13.79 -5.02
CA LYS A 100 -5.66 -13.98 -5.54
C LYS A 100 -4.87 -12.68 -5.46
N LEU A 101 -3.60 -12.78 -5.11
CA LEU A 101 -2.68 -11.65 -5.12
C LEU A 101 -2.48 -11.09 -6.55
N PRO A 102 -2.26 -9.78 -6.71
CA PRO A 102 -1.90 -9.21 -8.00
C PRO A 102 -0.62 -9.84 -8.57
N LYS A 103 -0.63 -10.17 -9.86
CA LYS A 103 0.52 -10.82 -10.53
C LYS A 103 1.68 -9.86 -10.84
N ARG A 104 1.42 -8.55 -10.81
CA ARG A 104 2.37 -7.49 -11.17
C ARG A 104 2.31 -6.40 -10.11
N LYS A 105 3.42 -5.70 -9.91
CA LYS A 105 3.54 -4.59 -8.95
C LYS A 105 3.00 -4.97 -7.57
N CYS A 106 3.35 -6.17 -7.12
CA CYS A 106 2.99 -6.71 -5.82
C CYS A 106 4.25 -7.32 -5.23
N TRP A 107 4.66 -6.83 -4.07
CA TRP A 107 5.93 -7.17 -3.44
C TRP A 107 5.67 -7.68 -2.03
N PHE A 108 6.25 -8.84 -1.71
CA PHE A 108 6.28 -9.33 -0.36
C PHE A 108 7.17 -8.42 0.48
N VAL A 109 6.67 -7.98 1.63
CA VAL A 109 7.42 -7.13 2.55
C VAL A 109 7.93 -7.94 3.73
N GLY A 110 7.05 -8.71 4.36
CA GLY A 110 7.43 -9.48 5.54
C GLY A 110 6.24 -10.17 6.19
N TYR A 111 6.50 -10.78 7.34
CA TYR A 111 5.48 -11.39 8.17
C TYR A 111 5.04 -10.42 9.25
N SER A 112 3.74 -10.40 9.54
CA SER A 112 3.21 -9.64 10.66
C SER A 112 3.79 -10.13 11.98
N LYS A 113 4.04 -9.20 12.91
CA LYS A 113 4.51 -9.50 14.26
C LYS A 113 3.43 -10.14 15.14
N GLU A 114 2.17 -9.81 14.86
CA GLU A 114 0.98 -10.27 15.57
C GLU A 114 -0.16 -10.60 14.58
N ASN A 115 -1.39 -10.80 15.07
CA ASN A 115 -2.56 -10.94 14.19
C ASN A 115 -2.69 -9.68 13.33
N ALA A 116 -2.45 -9.82 12.02
CA ALA A 116 -2.34 -8.68 11.13
C ALA A 116 -3.68 -7.96 10.92
N ILE A 117 -4.79 -8.70 11.00
CA ILE A 117 -6.14 -8.14 10.81
C ILE A 117 -6.50 -7.25 12.00
N ASP A 118 -6.29 -7.74 13.22
CA ASP A 118 -6.59 -7.00 14.45
C ASP A 118 -5.68 -5.76 14.59
N ALA A 119 -4.39 -5.91 14.26
CA ALA A 119 -3.44 -4.80 14.25
C ALA A 119 -3.82 -3.74 13.20
N ALA A 120 -4.20 -4.15 11.99
CA ALA A 120 -4.66 -3.23 10.96
C ALA A 120 -5.95 -2.51 11.36
N LEU A 121 -6.89 -3.18 12.04
CA LEU A 121 -8.10 -2.54 12.56
C LEU A 121 -7.76 -1.42 13.55
N LYS A 122 -6.92 -1.72 14.55
CA LYS A 122 -6.47 -0.73 15.56
C LYS A 122 -5.71 0.43 14.93
N PHE A 123 -4.87 0.15 13.93
CA PHE A 123 -4.19 1.20 13.17
C PHE A 123 -5.20 2.13 12.49
N ASN A 124 -6.20 1.56 11.82
CA ASN A 124 -7.20 2.31 11.06
C ASN A 124 -8.12 3.16 11.95
N GLU A 125 -8.45 2.69 13.16
CA GLU A 125 -9.24 3.47 14.14
C GLU A 125 -8.59 4.80 14.51
N ASN A 126 -7.26 4.87 14.43
CA ASN A 126 -6.46 6.05 14.81
C ASN A 126 -5.96 6.87 13.62
N TRP A 127 -6.27 6.46 12.38
CA TRP A 127 -5.78 7.14 11.18
C TRP A 127 -6.60 8.39 10.86
N GLU A 128 -5.95 9.56 10.76
CA GLU A 128 -6.61 10.79 10.28
C GLU A 128 -7.10 10.56 8.84
N THR A 129 -8.39 10.75 8.57
CA THR A 129 -8.95 10.42 7.24
C THR A 129 -8.94 11.59 6.27
N ASP A 130 -8.47 12.75 6.70
CA ASP A 130 -8.34 13.92 5.84
C ASP A 130 -7.13 13.78 4.93
N LEU A 131 -7.40 13.44 3.66
CA LEU A 131 -6.39 13.13 2.67
C LEU A 131 -5.77 14.41 2.10
N ARG A 132 -4.45 14.39 1.95
CA ARG A 132 -3.70 15.45 1.26
C ARG A 132 -2.55 14.84 0.46
N ILE A 133 -2.61 14.98 -0.86
CA ILE A 133 -1.60 14.41 -1.77
C ILE A 133 -0.20 14.94 -1.40
N GLY A 134 0.76 14.01 -1.29
CA GLY A 134 2.16 14.28 -0.95
C GLY A 134 2.46 14.50 0.53
N LEU A 135 1.44 14.58 1.40
CA LEU A 135 1.60 14.85 2.83
C LEU A 135 0.92 13.80 3.71
N HIS A 136 -0.29 13.39 3.36
CA HIS A 136 -1.08 12.39 4.06
C HIS A 136 -1.97 11.65 3.05
N ASP A 137 -1.35 10.80 2.25
CA ASP A 137 -2.01 10.07 1.17
C ASP A 137 -1.79 8.55 1.25
N CYS A 138 -2.15 7.82 0.18
CA CYS A 138 -2.02 6.37 0.09
C CYS A 138 -0.60 5.86 0.40
N ARG A 139 0.45 6.65 0.13
CA ARG A 139 1.85 6.28 0.40
C ARG A 139 2.15 6.33 1.89
N ASN A 140 1.73 7.42 2.54
CA ASN A 140 1.90 7.59 3.98
C ASN A 140 1.13 6.49 4.72
N TYR A 141 -0.11 6.23 4.30
CA TYR A 141 -0.91 5.15 4.86
C TYR A 141 -0.25 3.78 4.66
N THR A 142 0.18 3.47 3.43
CA THR A 142 0.83 2.19 3.12
C THR A 142 2.09 1.99 3.95
N GLN A 143 2.97 3.00 4.01
CA GLN A 143 4.21 2.94 4.79
C GLN A 143 3.92 2.80 6.28
N GLY A 144 2.98 3.58 6.83
CA GLY A 144 2.60 3.54 8.24
C GLY A 144 2.02 2.18 8.65
N LEU A 145 1.10 1.64 7.85
CA LEU A 145 0.50 0.33 8.13
C LEU A 145 1.53 -0.79 8.01
N VAL A 146 2.40 -0.76 7.01
CA VAL A 146 3.47 -1.74 6.85
C VAL A 146 4.46 -1.70 8.01
N GLU A 147 4.89 -0.51 8.42
CA GLU A 147 5.78 -0.35 9.59
C GLU A 147 5.10 -0.84 10.86
N HIS A 148 3.81 -0.56 11.04
CA HIS A 148 3.03 -1.06 12.18
C HIS A 148 2.98 -2.60 12.22
N LEU A 149 2.69 -3.25 11.09
CA LEU A 149 2.52 -4.70 11.02
C LEU A 149 3.84 -5.47 11.09
N THR A 150 4.86 -4.98 10.38
CA THR A 150 6.10 -5.73 10.12
C THR A 150 7.33 -5.14 10.79
N GLY A 151 7.30 -3.84 11.13
CA GLY A 151 8.46 -3.08 11.56
C GLY A 151 9.35 -2.57 10.41
N GLU A 152 9.04 -2.93 9.16
CA GLU A 152 9.85 -2.54 8.01
C GLU A 152 9.64 -1.05 7.67
N LYS A 153 10.75 -0.33 7.52
CA LYS A 153 10.77 1.11 7.23
C LYS A 153 11.23 1.37 5.81
N ALA A 154 10.88 2.55 5.28
CA ALA A 154 11.30 3.01 3.95
C ALA A 154 10.99 2.00 2.82
N VAL A 155 9.93 1.19 2.97
CA VAL A 155 9.60 0.11 2.04
C VAL A 155 9.30 0.68 0.66
N LEU A 156 8.53 1.77 0.60
CA LEU A 156 8.22 2.43 -0.67
C LEU A 156 9.48 3.01 -1.34
N GLU A 157 10.40 3.59 -0.58
CA GLU A 157 11.67 4.12 -1.11
C GLU A 157 12.55 3.00 -1.69
N HIS A 158 12.72 1.90 -0.96
CA HIS A 158 13.46 0.73 -1.45
C HIS A 158 12.81 0.10 -2.70
N LEU A 159 11.48 0.04 -2.75
CA LEU A 159 10.77 -0.42 -3.95
C LEU A 159 11.00 0.53 -5.13
N ARG A 160 11.05 1.84 -4.89
CA ARG A 160 11.35 2.83 -5.92
C ARG A 160 12.74 2.62 -6.51
N GLU A 161 13.76 2.51 -5.67
CA GLU A 161 15.16 2.31 -6.10
C GLU A 161 15.36 1.03 -6.92
N ARG A 162 14.74 -0.09 -6.49
CA ARG A 162 14.78 -1.36 -7.23
C ARG A 162 14.17 -1.29 -8.62
N ASN A 163 13.18 -0.42 -8.85
CA ASN A 163 12.57 -0.25 -10.17
C ASN A 163 13.38 0.67 -11.10
N TYR A 164 14.31 1.47 -10.57
CA TYR A 164 15.20 2.33 -11.38
C TYR A 164 16.53 1.65 -11.77
N THR A 165 16.81 0.47 -11.23
CA THR A 165 18.04 -0.30 -11.47
C THR A 165 17.86 -1.47 -12.45
N THR A 166 16.66 -1.60 -13.03
CA THR A 166 16.29 -2.55 -14.09
C THR A 166 15.90 -1.81 -15.35
#